data_AF-A0A811PY11-F1
#
_entry.id   AF-A0A811PY11-F1
#
_cell.length_a   1.000
_cell.length_b   1.000
_cell.length_c   1.000
_cell.angle_alpha   90.00
_cell.angle_beta   90.00
_cell.angle_gamma   90.00
#
_symmetry.space_group_name_H-M   'P 1'
#
loop_
_entity.id
_entity.type
_entity.pdbx_description
1 polymer ?
#
loop_
_entity_poly.entity_id
_entity_poly.type
_entity_poly.pdbx_seq_one_letter_code
_entity_poly.pdbx_strand_id
1 'polypeptide(L)'
;MARPALPDGRAGGVRRPQELRAAVAEGDQAAGDVRRQGGAPEGRRAAEAGAHPLDPQPLQAALCRGGRRRRRQRRRRRRAGPASAARGAVRRLGAVARAGVPDFRSVDAGSVKRFPRPWERAEMSRRHLVGDKNLAVEQSIHAAYVAAIRSAERFVYVENRYFIGGSYAWPSYRNSGACNLVPMEIALKVASKVRGGEPFAAYVVMPMWPEGNPGSGPAQEILYWQNQTMEMMYRVVAAAMEGKEGGHPQDYLNFYCLGNREPA
;
A
#
# COMPACT_ATOMS: atom_id res chain seq x y z
N MET A 1 -1.36 -61.99 -18.80
CA MET A 1 -2.41 -61.22 -18.10
C MET A 1 -2.06 -59.75 -18.20
N ALA A 2 -2.88 -58.97 -18.91
CA ALA A 2 -2.66 -57.54 -19.14
C ALA A 2 -3.06 -56.72 -17.90
N ARG A 3 -2.24 -55.71 -17.55
CA ARG A 3 -2.56 -54.70 -16.53
C ARG A 3 -3.48 -53.63 -17.14
N PRO A 4 -4.49 -53.11 -16.42
CA PRO A 4 -5.33 -52.05 -16.95
C PRO A 4 -4.58 -50.71 -16.96
N ALA A 5 -4.83 -49.92 -18.02
CA ALA A 5 -4.34 -48.57 -18.19
C ALA A 5 -4.99 -47.59 -17.18
N LEU A 6 -4.19 -46.66 -16.66
CA LEU A 6 -4.66 -45.53 -15.85
C LEU A 6 -5.43 -44.54 -16.74
N PRO A 7 -6.51 -43.91 -16.25
CA PRO A 7 -7.23 -42.89 -17.01
C PRO A 7 -6.38 -41.62 -17.12
N ASP A 8 -6.34 -41.08 -18.33
CA ASP A 8 -5.70 -39.81 -18.66
C ASP A 8 -6.36 -38.63 -17.92
N GLY A 9 -5.51 -37.77 -17.36
CA GLY A 9 -5.81 -36.35 -17.21
C GLY A 9 -6.50 -35.90 -15.92
N ARG A 10 -5.74 -35.80 -14.82
CA ARG A 10 -5.84 -34.70 -13.84
C ARG A 10 -4.48 -34.38 -13.25
N ALA A 11 -3.59 -33.80 -14.07
CA ALA A 11 -2.49 -33.01 -13.53
C ALA A 11 -3.06 -31.69 -12.99
N GLY A 12 -2.66 -31.30 -11.77
CA GLY A 12 -3.05 -30.06 -11.11
C GLY A 12 -2.56 -28.82 -11.88
N GLY A 13 -3.28 -28.47 -12.94
CA GLY A 13 -3.02 -27.29 -13.75
C GLY A 13 -3.51 -26.02 -13.05
N VAL A 14 -2.64 -25.03 -12.96
CA VAL A 14 -2.99 -23.62 -12.73
C VAL A 14 -4.07 -23.24 -13.74
N ARG A 15 -5.22 -22.73 -13.28
CA ARG A 15 -6.30 -22.28 -14.19
C ARG A 15 -5.77 -21.20 -15.11
N ARG A 16 -6.15 -21.25 -16.40
CA ARG A 16 -5.66 -20.27 -17.37
C ARG A 16 -6.15 -18.86 -16.97
N PRO A 17 -5.35 -17.80 -17.16
CA PRO A 17 -5.71 -16.44 -16.76
C PRO A 17 -7.08 -15.92 -17.28
N GLN A 18 -7.59 -16.50 -18.38
CA GLN A 18 -8.89 -16.17 -18.95
C GLN A 18 -10.06 -16.75 -18.13
N GLU A 19 -9.89 -17.92 -17.53
CA GLU A 19 -10.92 -18.60 -16.72
C GLU A 19 -11.08 -17.94 -15.36
N LEU A 20 -9.97 -17.43 -14.78
CA LEU A 20 -10.03 -16.60 -13.58
C LEU A 20 -10.74 -15.26 -13.88
N ARG A 21 -10.48 -14.64 -15.04
CA ARG A 21 -11.18 -13.40 -15.45
C ARG A 21 -12.69 -13.61 -15.58
N ALA A 22 -13.14 -14.76 -16.08
CA ALA A 22 -14.56 -15.07 -16.21
C ALA A 22 -15.23 -15.27 -14.84
N ALA A 23 -14.61 -16.04 -13.95
CA ALA A 23 -15.14 -16.30 -12.61
C ALA A 23 -15.22 -15.03 -11.74
N VAL A 24 -14.31 -14.06 -11.93
CA VAL A 24 -14.34 -12.79 -11.19
C VAL A 24 -15.31 -11.78 -11.82
N ALA A 25 -15.54 -11.85 -13.15
CA ALA A 25 -16.55 -11.02 -13.82
C ALA A 25 -18.00 -11.35 -13.37
N GLU A 26 -18.29 -12.61 -13.05
CA GLU A 26 -19.58 -13.02 -12.47
C GLU A 26 -19.78 -12.47 -11.05
N GLY A 27 -18.69 -12.37 -10.26
CA GLY A 27 -18.72 -11.74 -8.93
C GLY A 27 -18.97 -10.22 -8.96
N ASP A 28 -18.45 -9.53 -9.97
CA ASP A 28 -18.64 -8.08 -10.15
C ASP A 28 -20.08 -7.71 -10.54
N GLN A 29 -20.78 -8.58 -11.29
CA GLN A 29 -22.20 -8.39 -11.63
C GLN A 29 -23.10 -8.53 -10.40
N ALA A 30 -22.82 -9.51 -9.52
CA ALA A 30 -23.56 -9.70 -8.27
C ALA A 30 -23.37 -8.53 -7.28
N ALA A 31 -22.20 -7.90 -7.25
CA ALA A 31 -21.93 -6.73 -6.41
C ALA A 31 -22.58 -5.43 -6.92
N GLY A 32 -22.88 -5.35 -8.23
CA GLY A 32 -23.55 -4.21 -8.87
C GLY A 32 -25.02 -4.09 -8.52
N ASP A 33 -25.73 -5.23 -8.39
CA ASP A 33 -27.18 -5.24 -8.16
C ASP A 33 -27.59 -4.89 -6.73
N VAL A 34 -26.71 -5.10 -5.75
CA VAL A 34 -26.97 -4.74 -4.34
C VAL A 34 -26.94 -3.22 -4.10
N ARG A 35 -26.37 -2.42 -5.02
CA ARG A 35 -26.20 -0.96 -4.84
C ARG A 35 -27.38 -0.09 -5.29
N ARG A 36 -28.45 -0.67 -5.87
CA ARG A 36 -29.60 0.11 -6.38
C ARG A 36 -30.67 0.45 -5.34
N GLN A 37 -30.53 0.03 -4.08
CA GLN A 37 -31.53 0.29 -3.04
C GLN A 37 -30.89 0.99 -1.83
N GLY A 38 -31.05 2.31 -1.72
CA GLY A 38 -30.63 3.08 -0.54
C GLY A 38 -30.63 4.60 -0.74
N GLY A 39 -31.70 5.26 -0.30
CA GLY A 39 -31.87 6.72 -0.34
C GLY A 39 -31.00 7.50 0.65
N ALA A 40 -30.83 8.79 0.40
CA ALA A 40 -29.94 9.72 1.11
C ALA A 40 -30.65 10.54 2.22
N PRO A 41 -29.91 11.01 3.24
CA PRO A 41 -30.27 12.26 3.91
C PRO A 41 -29.12 13.28 4.02
N GLU A 42 -29.53 14.53 4.23
CA GLU A 42 -28.76 15.78 4.16
C GLU A 42 -28.02 16.19 5.45
N GLY A 43 -26.95 16.97 5.27
CA GLY A 43 -26.63 18.17 6.08
C GLY A 43 -25.83 18.01 7.38
N ARG A 44 -24.61 18.58 7.43
CA ARG A 44 -24.12 19.53 8.48
C ARG A 44 -22.66 19.98 8.25
N ARG A 45 -22.36 21.20 8.72
CA ARG A 45 -21.15 22.02 8.52
C ARG A 45 -19.88 21.39 9.14
N ALA A 46 -18.73 21.60 8.50
CA ALA A 46 -17.41 21.18 8.99
C ALA A 46 -16.70 22.33 9.72
N ALA A 47 -16.13 22.03 10.89
CA ALA A 47 -15.18 22.88 11.60
C ALA A 47 -13.75 22.42 11.25
N GLU A 48 -12.90 23.37 10.89
CA GLU A 48 -11.50 23.16 10.52
C GLU A 48 -10.65 22.89 11.77
N ALA A 49 -9.88 21.80 11.77
CA ALA A 49 -8.81 21.52 12.73
C ALA A 49 -7.53 21.22 11.94
N GLY A 50 -6.46 21.95 12.23
CA GLY A 50 -5.20 21.92 11.50
C GLY A 50 -4.50 20.56 11.54
N ALA A 51 -4.05 20.09 10.39
CA ALA A 51 -3.34 18.82 10.22
C ALA A 51 -1.83 18.97 10.54
N HIS A 52 -1.26 17.94 11.17
CA HIS A 52 0.17 17.85 11.49
C HIS A 52 1.02 17.52 10.24
N PRO A 53 2.26 18.06 10.08
CA PRO A 53 3.01 18.03 8.81
C PRO A 53 3.46 16.66 8.28
N LEU A 54 3.26 15.58 9.05
CA LEU A 54 3.73 14.22 8.73
C LEU A 54 2.60 13.18 8.73
N ASP A 55 1.34 13.61 8.72
CA ASP A 55 0.19 12.71 8.80
C ASP A 55 -0.18 12.11 7.41
N PRO A 56 0.08 10.81 7.10
CA PRO A 56 -0.31 10.20 5.84
C PRO A 56 -1.84 9.94 5.74
N GLN A 57 -2.57 10.13 6.84
CA GLN A 57 -3.96 9.68 7.03
C GLN A 57 -5.02 10.37 6.15
N PRO A 58 -4.95 11.69 5.86
CA PRO A 58 -5.94 12.33 4.98
C PRO A 58 -5.92 11.75 3.56
N LEU A 59 -4.73 11.35 3.09
CA LEU A 59 -4.54 10.81 1.75
C LEU A 59 -5.08 9.37 1.65
N GLN A 60 -4.80 8.51 2.63
CA GLN A 60 -5.31 7.14 2.65
C GLN A 60 -6.85 7.08 2.74
N ALA A 61 -7.44 7.84 3.67
CA ALA A 61 -8.90 7.89 3.82
C ALA A 61 -9.62 8.46 2.57
N ALA A 62 -9.00 9.45 1.90
CA ALA A 62 -9.53 10.02 0.66
C ALA A 62 -9.37 9.11 -0.56
N LEU A 63 -8.28 8.32 -0.64
CA LEU A 63 -8.03 7.40 -1.74
C LEU A 63 -8.89 6.13 -1.65
N CYS A 64 -9.26 5.71 -0.44
CA CYS A 64 -10.04 4.49 -0.19
C CYS A 64 -11.56 4.67 -0.26
N ARG A 65 -12.05 5.90 -0.06
CA ARG A 65 -13.47 6.23 -0.24
C ARG A 65 -13.67 6.66 -1.69
N GLY A 66 -14.05 5.71 -2.54
CA GLY A 66 -14.35 5.96 -3.95
C GLY A 66 -15.20 7.21 -4.17
N GLY A 67 -14.65 8.16 -4.94
CA GLY A 67 -15.38 9.11 -5.77
C GLY A 67 -16.53 9.91 -5.13
N ARG A 68 -16.21 10.96 -4.37
CA ARG A 68 -16.99 12.22 -4.44
C ARG A 68 -16.04 13.38 -4.67
N ARG A 69 -15.72 13.64 -5.93
CA ARG A 69 -15.06 14.89 -6.34
C ARG A 69 -16.00 16.06 -6.09
N ARG A 70 -15.53 17.10 -5.39
CA ARG A 70 -15.83 18.48 -5.79
C ARG A 70 -14.54 19.28 -5.86
N ARG A 71 -14.27 19.75 -7.09
CA ARG A 71 -13.37 20.85 -7.42
C ARG A 71 -13.82 22.11 -6.68
N ARG A 72 -12.87 22.93 -6.22
CA ARG A 72 -12.84 24.38 -6.45
C ARG A 72 -11.39 24.85 -6.43
N GLN A 73 -10.97 25.49 -7.51
CA GLN A 73 -9.68 26.18 -7.64
C GLN A 73 -9.82 27.67 -7.25
N ARG A 74 -8.69 28.22 -6.80
CA ARG A 74 -8.08 29.52 -7.13
C ARG A 74 -8.02 30.64 -6.07
N ARG A 75 -6.74 31.03 -5.86
CA ARG A 75 -6.12 32.33 -5.52
C ARG A 75 -6.05 32.73 -4.04
N ARG A 76 -4.81 32.83 -3.54
CA ARG A 76 -4.07 34.11 -3.42
C ARG A 76 -2.55 33.86 -3.30
N ARG A 77 -1.79 34.58 -4.14
CA ARG A 77 -0.34 34.74 -4.05
C ARG A 77 -0.03 35.64 -2.85
N ARG A 78 0.93 35.28 -2.01
CA ARG A 78 1.73 36.24 -1.23
C ARG A 78 3.20 35.81 -1.24
N ARG A 79 4.04 36.78 -1.60
CA ARG A 79 5.50 36.74 -1.65
C ARG A 79 6.07 36.55 -0.24
N ALA A 80 7.11 35.73 -0.10
CA ALA A 80 8.04 35.78 1.02
C ALA A 80 9.46 35.91 0.44
N GLY A 81 10.20 36.90 0.91
CA GLY A 81 11.57 37.22 0.50
C GLY A 81 12.61 36.27 1.11
N PRO A 82 13.90 36.45 0.77
CA PRO A 82 14.94 35.49 1.09
C PRO A 82 15.39 35.64 2.55
N ALA A 83 15.52 34.52 3.26
CA ALA A 83 16.20 34.46 4.55
C ALA A 83 17.62 33.95 4.36
N SER A 84 18.55 34.73 4.91
CA SER A 84 20.01 34.62 4.87
C SER A 84 20.55 33.30 5.43
N ALA A 85 21.70 32.91 4.88
CA ALA A 85 22.58 31.85 5.33
C ALA A 85 22.94 31.96 6.82
N ALA A 86 22.88 30.82 7.53
CA ALA A 86 23.51 30.64 8.84
C ALA A 86 24.63 29.60 8.70
N ARG A 87 25.83 30.02 9.11
CA ARG A 87 27.10 29.29 9.04
C ARG A 87 27.14 28.12 10.03
N GLY A 88 28.07 27.21 9.75
CA GLY A 88 28.22 25.90 10.37
C GLY A 88 28.26 25.89 11.89
N ALA A 89 27.44 25.02 12.47
CA ALA A 89 27.64 24.49 13.80
C ALA A 89 28.19 23.07 13.65
N VAL A 90 29.48 22.89 13.97
CA VAL A 90 30.09 21.57 14.12
C VAL A 90 29.42 20.92 15.34
N ARG A 91 28.47 20.01 15.08
CA ARG A 91 27.86 19.20 16.12
C ARG A 91 28.94 18.26 16.67
N ARG A 92 29.33 18.48 17.92
CA ARG A 92 30.02 17.47 18.73
C ARG A 92 29.22 16.17 18.63
N LEU A 93 29.88 15.08 18.30
CA LEU A 93 29.35 13.71 18.39
C LEU A 93 29.03 13.44 19.86
N GLY A 94 27.83 13.83 20.28
CA GLY A 94 27.26 13.45 21.56
C GLY A 94 27.04 11.94 21.57
N ALA A 95 27.24 11.34 22.74
CA ALA A 95 27.05 9.92 23.00
C ALA A 95 25.82 9.35 22.28
N VAL A 96 25.97 8.19 21.65
CA VAL A 96 24.86 7.43 21.05
C VAL A 96 23.89 7.11 22.18
N ALA A 97 22.85 7.93 22.33
CA ALA A 97 21.72 7.62 23.17
C ALA A 97 21.20 6.26 22.70
N ARG A 98 21.09 5.30 23.63
CA ARG A 98 20.36 4.07 23.36
C ARG A 98 18.94 4.48 22.99
N ALA A 99 18.64 4.48 21.69
CA ALA A 99 17.31 4.75 21.20
C ALA A 99 16.41 3.61 21.71
N GLY A 100 15.40 3.95 22.51
CA GLY A 100 14.33 3.01 22.82
C GLY A 100 13.67 2.57 21.53
N VAL A 101 13.34 1.28 21.41
CA VAL A 101 12.57 0.77 20.27
C VAL A 101 11.11 1.16 20.51
N PRO A 102 10.48 1.97 19.65
CA PRO A 102 9.07 2.29 19.80
C PRO A 102 8.20 1.06 19.51
N ASP A 103 7.16 0.85 20.32
CA ASP A 103 6.16 -0.19 20.06
C ASP A 103 5.17 0.28 18.99
N PHE A 104 4.94 -0.55 17.97
CA PHE A 104 3.97 -0.30 16.92
C PHE A 104 2.93 -1.43 16.86
N ARG A 105 1.67 -1.08 16.61
CA ARG A 105 0.54 -2.00 16.58
C ARG A 105 -0.42 -1.73 15.42
N SER A 106 -1.26 -2.73 15.16
CA SER A 106 -2.44 -2.65 14.32
C SER A 106 -3.59 -3.27 15.11
N VAL A 107 -4.37 -2.44 15.80
CA VAL A 107 -5.39 -2.91 16.76
C VAL A 107 -6.55 -1.92 16.86
N ASP A 108 -7.76 -2.42 17.10
CA ASP A 108 -8.95 -1.59 17.29
C ASP A 108 -9.55 -1.70 18.70
N ALA A 109 -10.47 -0.79 19.00
CA ALA A 109 -11.19 -0.71 20.27
C ALA A 109 -12.08 -1.93 20.59
N GLY A 110 -12.33 -2.82 19.61
CA GLY A 110 -12.98 -4.11 19.85
C GLY A 110 -12.02 -5.15 20.43
N SER A 111 -10.72 -5.01 20.17
CA SER A 111 -9.68 -5.95 20.61
C SER A 111 -8.97 -5.52 21.90
N VAL A 112 -8.97 -4.22 22.24
CA VAL A 112 -8.32 -3.67 23.44
C VAL A 112 -9.21 -2.68 24.19
N LYS A 113 -9.08 -2.65 25.52
CA LYS A 113 -9.80 -1.71 26.39
C LYS A 113 -9.14 -0.33 26.41
N ARG A 114 -9.91 0.70 26.82
CA ARG A 114 -9.46 2.08 27.10
C ARG A 114 -9.06 2.92 25.87
N PHE A 115 -9.50 2.52 24.68
CA PHE A 115 -9.48 3.42 23.53
C PHE A 115 -10.60 4.46 23.70
N PRO A 116 -10.36 5.74 23.36
CA PRO A 116 -11.40 6.75 23.33
C PRO A 116 -12.45 6.43 22.26
N ARG A 117 -13.63 7.01 22.38
CA ARG A 117 -14.69 6.91 21.37
C ARG A 117 -14.26 7.68 20.11
N PRO A 118 -14.66 7.25 18.90
CA PRO A 118 -14.20 7.89 17.66
C PRO A 118 -14.55 9.38 17.51
N TRP A 119 -15.60 9.86 18.20
CA TRP A 119 -15.97 11.28 18.20
C TRP A 119 -15.17 12.13 19.19
N GLU A 120 -14.41 11.53 20.11
CA GLU A 120 -13.48 12.21 21.01
C GLU A 120 -12.19 12.58 20.26
N ARG A 121 -12.34 13.39 19.19
CA ARG A 121 -11.28 13.67 18.20
C ARG A 121 -9.96 14.15 18.82
N ALA A 122 -10.02 14.97 19.86
CA ALA A 122 -8.81 15.48 20.53
C ALA A 122 -7.99 14.35 21.16
N GLU A 123 -8.65 13.41 21.84
CA GLU A 123 -7.98 12.27 22.49
C GLU A 123 -7.51 11.23 21.48
N MET A 124 -8.30 11.00 20.42
CA MET A 124 -7.89 10.19 19.26
C MET A 124 -6.58 10.72 18.65
N SER A 125 -6.53 12.01 18.34
CA SER A 125 -5.34 12.65 17.77
C SER A 125 -4.14 12.62 18.72
N ARG A 126 -4.36 12.87 20.03
CA ARG A 126 -3.30 12.82 21.05
C ARG A 126 -2.63 11.44 21.13
N ARG A 127 -3.37 10.38 20.85
CA ARG A 127 -2.91 9.00 20.87
C ARG A 127 -2.60 8.41 19.50
N HIS A 128 -2.60 9.24 18.45
CA HIS A 128 -2.37 8.81 17.06
C HIS A 128 -3.33 7.70 16.57
N LEU A 129 -4.57 7.74 17.04
CA LEU A 129 -5.64 6.82 16.65
C LEU A 129 -6.47 7.41 15.51
N VAL A 130 -7.04 6.54 14.69
CA VAL A 130 -7.92 6.91 13.58
C VAL A 130 -9.31 6.30 13.75
N GLY A 131 -10.33 6.99 13.23
CA GLY A 131 -11.68 6.48 13.23
C GLY A 131 -11.95 5.64 11.99
N ASP A 132 -12.31 4.37 12.17
CA ASP A 132 -12.79 3.51 11.08
C ASP A 132 -14.04 2.74 11.52
N LYS A 133 -15.07 2.69 10.67
CA LYS A 133 -16.36 2.02 10.95
C LYS A 133 -16.93 2.29 12.36
N ASN A 134 -16.81 3.53 12.85
CA ASN A 134 -17.21 3.95 14.21
C ASN A 134 -16.42 3.28 15.36
N LEU A 135 -15.21 2.82 15.09
CA LEU A 135 -14.24 2.33 16.07
C LEU A 135 -12.97 3.18 16.03
N ALA A 136 -12.33 3.30 17.18
CA ALA A 136 -10.98 3.81 17.26
C ALA A 136 -10.01 2.68 16.87
N VAL A 137 -9.09 3.00 15.96
CA VAL A 137 -8.11 2.06 15.41
C VAL A 137 -6.72 2.67 15.53
N GLU A 138 -5.79 1.90 16.05
CA GLU A 138 -4.36 2.20 16.00
C GLU A 138 -3.78 1.57 14.75
N GLN A 139 -3.08 2.38 13.93
CA GLN A 139 -2.43 1.94 12.69
C GLN A 139 -0.95 2.34 12.70
N SER A 140 -0.30 2.25 13.87
CA SER A 140 1.05 2.75 14.08
C SER A 140 2.10 1.91 13.34
N ILE A 141 1.87 0.60 13.10
CA ILE A 141 2.69 -0.21 12.17
C ILE A 141 2.64 0.39 10.76
N HIS A 142 1.45 0.72 10.26
CA HIS A 142 1.31 1.28 8.92
C HIS A 142 2.01 2.63 8.80
N ALA A 143 1.80 3.51 9.78
CA ALA A 143 2.45 4.82 9.81
C ALA A 143 3.98 4.71 9.87
N ALA A 144 4.52 3.76 10.65
CA ALA A 144 5.95 3.52 10.73
C ALA A 144 6.55 3.06 9.39
N TYR A 145 5.90 2.13 8.69
CA TYR A 145 6.32 1.72 7.34
C TYR A 145 6.37 2.92 6.38
N VAL A 146 5.31 3.72 6.34
CA VAL A 146 5.24 4.90 5.47
C VAL A 146 6.35 5.90 5.80
N ALA A 147 6.60 6.17 7.09
CA ALA A 147 7.66 7.08 7.52
C ALA A 147 9.05 6.55 7.15
N ALA A 148 9.32 5.26 7.34
CA ALA A 148 10.58 4.62 6.97
C ALA A 148 10.82 4.69 5.45
N ILE A 149 9.81 4.38 4.64
CA ILE A 149 9.92 4.44 3.17
C ILE A 149 10.16 5.88 2.70
N ARG A 150 9.43 6.86 3.25
CA ARG A 150 9.59 8.27 2.88
C ARG A 150 10.95 8.84 3.27
N SER A 151 11.54 8.38 4.38
CA SER A 151 12.86 8.80 4.83
C SER A 151 14.01 8.03 4.15
N ALA A 152 13.74 6.93 3.46
CA ALA A 152 14.77 6.16 2.77
C ALA A 152 15.53 7.01 1.72
N GLU A 153 16.86 6.99 1.84
CA GLU A 153 17.77 7.76 0.98
C GLU A 153 18.42 6.92 -0.12
N ARG A 154 18.72 5.65 0.17
CA ARG A 154 19.59 4.79 -0.66
C ARG A 154 18.88 3.57 -1.23
N PHE A 155 18.21 2.78 -0.40
CA PHE A 155 17.46 1.62 -0.85
C PHE A 155 16.35 1.27 0.16
N VAL A 156 15.44 0.41 -0.26
CA VAL A 156 14.45 -0.25 0.61
C VAL A 156 14.55 -1.75 0.38
N TYR A 157 14.66 -2.52 1.46
CA TYR A 157 14.56 -3.97 1.45
C TYR A 157 13.32 -4.37 2.24
N VAL A 158 12.46 -5.19 1.63
CA VAL A 158 11.26 -5.73 2.26
C VAL A 158 11.29 -7.23 2.09
N GLU A 159 11.21 -7.96 3.20
CA GLU A 159 10.87 -9.37 3.21
C GLU A 159 9.51 -9.51 3.88
N ASN A 160 8.52 -10.07 3.18
CA ASN A 160 7.19 -10.23 3.76
C ASN A 160 6.47 -11.45 3.17
N ARG A 161 5.63 -12.07 4.00
CA ARG A 161 4.79 -13.21 3.58
C ARG A 161 3.77 -12.82 2.51
N TYR A 162 3.24 -11.60 2.58
CA TYR A 162 2.31 -11.05 1.60
C TYR A 162 2.74 -9.66 1.16
N PHE A 163 2.52 -9.33 -0.11
CA PHE A 163 2.81 -8.00 -0.63
C PHE A 163 1.67 -7.51 -1.52
N ILE A 164 0.63 -6.98 -0.86
CA ILE A 164 -0.62 -6.53 -1.49
C ILE A 164 -0.99 -5.18 -0.89
N GLY A 165 -1.32 -4.20 -1.74
CA GLY A 165 -1.74 -2.87 -1.28
C GLY A 165 -1.86 -1.86 -2.41
N GLY A 166 -2.32 -0.66 -2.08
CA GLY A 166 -2.55 0.40 -3.05
C GLY A 166 -3.68 0.11 -4.04
N SER A 167 -4.72 -0.63 -3.62
CA SER A 167 -5.78 -1.08 -4.53
C SER A 167 -6.46 0.05 -5.31
N TYR A 168 -6.59 1.24 -4.72
CA TYR A 168 -7.13 2.43 -5.38
C TYR A 168 -6.42 2.80 -6.70
N ALA A 169 -5.18 2.33 -6.90
CA ALA A 169 -4.37 2.57 -8.10
C ALA A 169 -4.15 1.31 -8.97
N TRP A 170 -4.75 0.17 -8.61
CA TRP A 170 -4.64 -1.04 -9.42
C TRP A 170 -5.21 -0.86 -10.84
N PRO A 171 -4.72 -1.62 -11.83
CA PRO A 171 -5.27 -1.64 -13.18
C PRO A 171 -6.77 -1.93 -13.19
N SER A 172 -7.18 -2.89 -12.36
CA SER A 172 -8.56 -3.35 -12.18
C SER A 172 -8.89 -3.48 -10.69
N TYR A 173 -10.17 -3.69 -10.34
CA TYR A 173 -10.61 -3.90 -8.95
C TYR A 173 -10.18 -2.81 -7.96
N ARG A 174 -10.29 -1.54 -8.36
CA ARG A 174 -9.79 -0.40 -7.56
C ARG A 174 -10.47 -0.22 -6.20
N ASN A 175 -11.60 -0.89 -5.98
CA ASN A 175 -12.40 -0.78 -4.76
C ASN A 175 -12.30 -2.03 -3.87
N SER A 176 -11.31 -2.92 -4.07
CA SER A 176 -11.14 -4.14 -3.26
C SER A 176 -10.78 -3.92 -1.79
N GLY A 177 -10.56 -2.66 -1.35
CA GLY A 177 -10.30 -2.36 0.06
C GLY A 177 -8.87 -2.64 0.57
N ALA A 178 -7.97 -3.20 -0.26
CA ALA A 178 -6.55 -3.36 0.06
C ALA A 178 -5.77 -2.02 0.01
N CYS A 179 -6.08 -1.19 1.01
CA CYS A 179 -5.87 0.24 1.00
C CYS A 179 -4.62 0.74 1.72
N ASN A 180 -3.75 -0.17 2.17
CA ASN A 180 -2.48 0.22 2.77
C ASN A 180 -1.61 0.94 1.71
N LEU A 181 -0.88 1.98 2.14
CA LEU A 181 -0.04 2.80 1.29
C LEU A 181 1.33 2.19 0.96
N VAL A 182 1.73 1.07 1.59
CA VAL A 182 3.12 0.58 1.54
C VAL A 182 3.64 0.38 0.10
N PRO A 183 2.94 -0.36 -0.79
CA PRO A 183 3.40 -0.52 -2.16
C PRO A 183 3.46 0.79 -2.95
N MET A 184 2.47 1.68 -2.76
CA MET A 184 2.43 2.96 -3.46
C MET A 184 3.55 3.91 -3.00
N GLU A 185 3.84 3.96 -1.70
CA GLU A 185 4.93 4.78 -1.17
C GLU A 185 6.30 4.31 -1.69
N ILE A 186 6.51 2.99 -1.82
CA ILE A 186 7.73 2.44 -2.44
C ILE A 186 7.81 2.87 -3.90
N ALA A 187 6.73 2.68 -4.68
CA ALA A 187 6.71 3.05 -6.09
C ALA A 187 6.94 4.55 -6.31
N LEU A 188 6.32 5.41 -5.50
CA LEU A 188 6.48 6.86 -5.56
C LEU A 188 7.89 7.29 -5.12
N LYS A 189 8.47 6.66 -4.10
CA LYS A 189 9.86 6.90 -3.68
C LYS A 189 10.82 6.57 -4.81
N VAL A 190 10.69 5.38 -5.41
CA VAL A 190 11.50 4.98 -6.57
C VAL A 190 11.31 5.96 -7.72
N ALA A 191 10.08 6.26 -8.11
CA ALA A 191 9.79 7.21 -9.18
C ALA A 191 10.38 8.61 -8.91
N SER A 192 10.36 9.08 -7.66
CA SER A 192 10.97 10.35 -7.27
C SER A 192 12.49 10.32 -7.47
N LYS A 193 13.16 9.26 -7.03
CA LYS A 193 14.61 9.09 -7.14
C LYS A 193 15.06 8.93 -8.60
N VAL A 194 14.29 8.15 -9.38
CA VAL A 194 14.43 8.08 -10.83
C VAL A 194 14.38 9.48 -11.42
N ARG A 195 13.31 10.26 -11.23
CA ARG A 195 13.20 11.62 -11.80
C ARG A 195 14.36 12.54 -11.40
N GLY A 196 14.85 12.43 -10.17
CA GLY A 196 16.00 13.19 -9.67
C GLY A 196 17.36 12.72 -10.20
N GLY A 197 17.43 11.58 -10.89
CA GLY A 197 18.71 10.98 -11.31
C GLY A 197 19.54 10.46 -10.14
N GLU A 198 18.89 10.16 -9.01
CA GLU A 198 19.54 9.69 -7.80
C GLU A 198 19.55 8.16 -7.76
N PRO A 199 20.68 7.52 -7.39
CA PRO A 199 20.75 6.07 -7.27
C PRO A 199 19.85 5.60 -6.12
N PHE A 200 18.89 4.74 -6.44
CA PHE A 200 17.99 4.15 -5.47
C PHE A 200 17.42 2.83 -5.97
N ALA A 201 17.30 1.84 -5.10
CA ALA A 201 16.69 0.56 -5.44
C ALA A 201 15.73 0.06 -4.35
N ALA A 202 14.69 -0.63 -4.76
CA ALA A 202 13.75 -1.32 -3.90
C ALA A 202 13.80 -2.83 -4.21
N TYR A 203 13.99 -3.64 -3.17
CA TYR A 203 14.05 -5.10 -3.25
C TYR A 203 12.94 -5.67 -2.38
N VAL A 204 12.03 -6.41 -2.99
CA VAL A 204 10.91 -7.07 -2.31
C VAL A 204 11.07 -8.57 -2.43
N VAL A 205 11.28 -9.25 -1.31
CA VAL A 205 11.36 -10.70 -1.20
C VAL A 205 10.06 -11.22 -0.61
N MET A 206 9.48 -12.20 -1.29
CA MET A 206 8.23 -12.83 -0.88
C MET A 206 8.20 -14.30 -1.29
N PRO A 207 7.39 -15.16 -0.63
CA PRO A 207 7.33 -16.56 -1.02
C PRO A 207 6.85 -16.70 -2.48
N MET A 208 7.28 -17.77 -3.16
CA MET A 208 6.92 -18.02 -4.56
C MET A 208 5.40 -18.15 -4.73
N TRP A 209 4.72 -18.71 -3.73
CA TRP A 209 3.27 -18.72 -3.60
C TRP A 209 2.87 -18.72 -2.11
N PRO A 210 1.62 -18.36 -1.78
CA PRO A 210 1.11 -18.43 -0.41
C PRO A 210 1.16 -19.85 0.16
N GLU A 211 1.31 -19.97 1.47
CA GLU A 211 1.32 -21.28 2.14
C GLU A 211 0.09 -22.13 1.78
N GLY A 212 0.32 -23.42 1.48
CA GLY A 212 -0.70 -24.37 1.07
C GLY A 212 -0.64 -24.76 -0.41
N ASN A 213 -1.75 -25.32 -0.92
CA ASN A 213 -1.86 -25.76 -2.32
C ASN A 213 -1.90 -24.53 -3.25
N PRO A 214 -0.91 -24.33 -4.14
CA PRO A 214 -0.88 -23.18 -5.05
C PRO A 214 -2.05 -23.18 -6.05
N GLY A 215 -2.63 -24.34 -6.36
CA GLY A 215 -3.80 -24.47 -7.24
C GLY A 215 -5.14 -24.18 -6.56
N SER A 216 -5.17 -23.91 -5.25
CA SER A 216 -6.40 -23.58 -4.54
C SER A 216 -6.94 -22.20 -4.93
N GLY A 217 -8.26 -22.03 -4.87
CA GLY A 217 -8.91 -20.74 -5.14
C GLY A 217 -8.32 -19.57 -4.34
N PRO A 218 -8.19 -19.68 -3.00
CA PRO A 218 -7.59 -18.62 -2.18
C PRO A 218 -6.15 -18.29 -2.56
N ALA A 219 -5.31 -19.29 -2.85
CA ALA A 219 -3.93 -19.04 -3.27
C ALA A 219 -3.86 -18.28 -4.60
N GLN A 220 -4.70 -18.66 -5.57
CA GLN A 220 -4.80 -17.98 -6.86
C GLN A 220 -5.33 -16.54 -6.73
N GLU A 221 -6.30 -16.28 -5.84
CA GLU A 221 -6.77 -14.92 -5.56
C GLU A 221 -5.67 -14.04 -4.96
N ILE A 222 -4.91 -14.55 -3.98
CA ILE A 222 -3.80 -13.82 -3.37
C ILE A 222 -2.74 -13.50 -4.43
N LEU A 223 -2.36 -14.47 -5.26
CA LEU A 223 -1.41 -14.26 -6.37
C LEU A 223 -1.94 -13.23 -7.37
N TYR A 224 -3.24 -13.22 -7.64
CA TYR A 224 -3.87 -12.22 -8.50
C TYR A 224 -3.76 -10.81 -7.93
N TRP A 225 -4.09 -10.61 -6.65
CA TRP A 225 -3.99 -9.30 -5.99
C TRP A 225 -2.54 -8.81 -5.86
N GLN A 226 -1.61 -9.73 -5.63
CA GLN A 226 -0.19 -9.46 -5.66
C GLN A 226 0.27 -8.99 -7.04
N ASN A 227 -0.18 -9.66 -8.11
CA ASN A 227 0.10 -9.21 -9.48
C ASN A 227 -0.48 -7.81 -9.76
N GLN A 228 -1.72 -7.52 -9.37
CA GLN A 228 -2.29 -6.17 -9.49
C GLN A 228 -1.46 -5.09 -8.76
N THR A 229 -0.91 -5.45 -7.60
CA THR A 229 -0.01 -4.58 -6.84
C THR A 229 1.30 -4.35 -7.58
N MET A 230 1.96 -5.41 -8.04
CA MET A 230 3.22 -5.32 -8.79
C MET A 230 3.05 -4.53 -10.10
N GLU A 231 1.98 -4.78 -10.86
CA GLU A 231 1.67 -4.09 -12.10
C GLU A 231 1.45 -2.59 -11.87
N MET A 232 0.72 -2.21 -10.82
CA MET A 232 0.53 -0.82 -10.42
C MET A 232 1.88 -0.14 -10.12
N MET A 233 2.76 -0.79 -9.36
CA MET A 233 4.06 -0.21 -9.00
C MET A 233 4.96 -0.05 -10.22
N TYR A 234 5.06 -1.06 -11.08
CA TYR A 234 5.85 -0.98 -12.30
C TYR A 234 5.34 0.11 -13.25
N ARG A 235 4.03 0.32 -13.36
CA ARG A 235 3.47 1.43 -14.16
C ARG A 235 3.89 2.80 -13.62
N VAL A 236 3.88 2.99 -12.29
CA VAL A 236 4.33 4.24 -11.66
C VAL A 236 5.81 4.51 -11.92
N VAL A 237 6.65 3.47 -11.85
CA VAL A 237 8.10 3.59 -12.12
C VAL A 237 8.35 3.82 -13.61
N ALA A 238 7.72 3.06 -14.50
CA ALA A 238 7.85 3.21 -15.95
C ALA A 238 7.45 4.63 -16.40
N ALA A 239 6.35 5.18 -15.88
CA ALA A 239 5.93 6.55 -16.17
C ALA A 239 6.95 7.61 -15.70
N ALA A 240 7.78 7.31 -14.70
CA ALA A 240 8.86 8.19 -14.26
C ALA A 240 10.13 8.09 -15.13
N MET A 241 10.22 7.04 -15.93
CA MET A 241 11.31 6.78 -16.87
C MET A 241 10.98 7.26 -18.29
N GLU A 242 9.72 7.58 -18.60
CA GLU A 242 9.32 8.14 -19.90
C GLU A 242 10.18 9.34 -20.29
N GLY A 243 10.70 9.33 -21.52
CA GLY A 243 11.58 10.37 -22.04
C GLY A 243 13.04 10.26 -21.61
N LYS A 244 13.42 9.22 -20.86
CA LYS A 244 14.84 8.89 -20.58
C LYS A 244 15.32 7.80 -21.53
N GLU A 245 16.53 7.98 -22.04
CA GLU A 245 17.19 6.99 -22.88
C GLU A 245 17.90 5.95 -22.01
N GLY A 246 17.58 4.67 -22.24
CA GLY A 246 18.18 3.56 -21.52
C GLY A 246 17.64 3.35 -20.10
N GLY A 247 17.73 2.10 -19.64
CA GLY A 247 17.29 1.67 -18.31
C GLY A 247 15.99 0.87 -18.33
N HIS A 248 15.91 -0.09 -17.42
CA HIS A 248 14.77 -0.97 -17.22
C HIS A 248 14.12 -0.68 -15.85
N PRO A 249 12.79 -0.77 -15.68
CA PRO A 249 12.16 -0.58 -14.38
C PRO A 249 12.73 -1.48 -13.27
N GLN A 250 13.25 -2.67 -13.64
CA GLN A 250 13.92 -3.58 -12.71
C GLN A 250 15.30 -3.11 -12.24
N ASP A 251 15.89 -2.09 -12.87
CA ASP A 251 17.11 -1.46 -12.32
C ASP A 251 16.81 -0.76 -10.98
N TYR A 252 15.53 -0.47 -10.70
CA TYR A 252 15.10 0.27 -9.53
C TYR A 252 14.10 -0.48 -8.63
N LEU A 253 13.26 -1.35 -9.19
CA LEU A 253 12.22 -2.08 -8.43
C LEU A 253 12.28 -3.57 -8.77
N ASN A 254 12.63 -4.39 -7.78
CA ASN A 254 12.86 -5.82 -7.95
C ASN A 254 12.00 -6.66 -7.02
N PHE A 255 11.49 -7.77 -7.54
CA PHE A 255 10.74 -8.77 -6.79
C PHE A 255 11.45 -10.12 -6.89
N TYR A 256 11.68 -10.77 -5.76
CA TYR A 256 12.32 -12.08 -5.68
C TYR A 256 11.49 -13.05 -4.85
N CYS A 257 11.74 -14.33 -5.08
CA CYS A 257 11.34 -15.41 -4.18
C CYS A 257 12.55 -16.27 -3.82
N LEU A 258 12.45 -16.94 -2.68
CA LEU A 258 13.48 -17.87 -2.21
C LEU A 258 13.11 -19.28 -2.65
N GLY A 259 14.11 -20.03 -3.10
CA GLY A 259 13.98 -21.44 -3.46
C GLY A 259 15.28 -22.17 -3.16
N ASN A 260 15.18 -23.39 -2.63
CA ASN A 260 16.31 -24.27 -2.40
C ASN A 260 16.18 -25.51 -3.30
N ARG A 261 17.32 -26.07 -3.73
CA ARG A 261 17.38 -27.33 -4.47
C ARG A 261 18.59 -28.12 -4.00
N GLU A 262 18.33 -29.20 -3.29
CA GLU A 262 19.37 -30.13 -2.83
C GLU A 262 19.55 -31.24 -3.88
N PRO A 263 20.79 -31.72 -4.10
CA PRO A 263 21.03 -32.95 -4.85
C PRO A 263 20.25 -34.11 -4.24
N ALA A 264 19.79 -35.03 -5.10
CA ALA A 264 19.12 -36.25 -4.67
C ALA A 264 20.12 -37.25 -4.06
#